data_AF-A0A8H8V625-F1
#
_entry.id   AF-A0A8H8V625-F1
#
_cell.length_a   1.000
_cell.length_b   1.000
_cell.length_c   1.000
_cell.angle_alpha   90.00
_cell.angle_beta   90.00
_cell.angle_gamma   90.00
#
_symmetry.space_group_name_H-M   'P 1'
#
loop_
_entity.id
_entity.type
_entity.pdbx_description
1 polymer ?
#
loop_
_entity_poly.entity_id
_entity_poly.type
_entity_poly.pdbx_seq_one_letter_code
_entity_poly.pdbx_strand_id
1 'polypeptide(L)'
;MLPVLGTTWKWLKFLVLEDCGQAGSSQNIDQSFWPRARKAITALHKAGVIHGDVRLENFAIANGNVKVIDLGACRQGSRAEQIAELAEFDKLKEACDAEQEDDGGEQDDDEEEQDDDEEEQ
;
A
#
# COMPACT_ATOMS: atom_id res chain seq x y z
N MET A 1 -35.01 12.35 32.76
CA MET A 1 -34.17 11.15 32.90
C MET A 1 -34.37 10.33 31.64
N LEU A 2 -33.36 10.22 30.77
CA LEU A 2 -33.45 9.52 29.47
C LEU A 2 -33.41 8.00 29.67
N PRO A 3 -33.92 7.24 28.69
CA PRO A 3 -33.03 6.27 28.10
C PRO A 3 -33.05 6.35 26.56
N VAL A 4 -31.88 6.54 25.97
CA VAL A 4 -31.61 6.20 24.57
C VAL A 4 -31.15 4.76 24.56
N LEU A 5 -32.05 3.81 24.26
CA LEU A 5 -31.66 2.45 23.86
C LEU A 5 -31.51 2.43 22.34
N GLY A 6 -30.36 2.91 21.87
CA GLY A 6 -29.93 2.75 20.49
C GLY A 6 -29.72 1.27 20.19
N THR A 7 -30.72 0.62 19.59
CA THR A 7 -30.62 -0.78 19.15
C THR A 7 -30.44 -0.81 17.65
N THR A 8 -29.20 -0.85 17.17
CA THR A 8 -28.89 -1.11 15.76
C THR A 8 -27.86 -2.21 15.64
N TRP A 9 -28.26 -3.45 15.91
CA TRP A 9 -27.44 -4.66 15.70
C TRP A 9 -28.16 -5.74 14.85
N LYS A 10 -29.23 -5.39 14.13
CA LYS A 10 -30.03 -6.38 13.36
C LYS A 10 -29.52 -6.69 11.93
N TRP A 11 -28.39 -6.10 11.52
CA TRP A 11 -27.93 -6.13 10.12
C TRP A 11 -26.51 -6.69 9.97
N LEU A 12 -25.83 -6.98 11.08
CA LEU A 12 -24.45 -7.46 11.04
C LEU A 12 -24.44 -8.97 10.71
N LYS A 13 -23.97 -9.28 9.50
CA LYS A 13 -23.68 -10.65 9.08
C LYS A 13 -22.18 -10.86 9.22
N PHE A 14 -21.79 -11.88 9.97
CA PHE A 14 -20.38 -12.25 10.12
C PHE A 14 -19.97 -13.13 8.95
N LEU A 15 -18.84 -12.78 8.33
CA LEU A 15 -18.11 -13.64 7.41
C LEU A 15 -16.83 -14.07 8.12
N VAL A 16 -16.66 -15.37 8.35
CA VAL A 16 -15.44 -15.92 8.93
C VAL A 16 -14.57 -16.42 7.78
N LEU A 17 -13.35 -15.91 7.71
CA LEU A 17 -12.36 -16.25 6.68
C LEU A 17 -11.13 -16.90 7.32
N GLU A 18 -10.32 -17.56 6.50
CA GLU A 18 -8.98 -17.97 6.91
C GLU A 18 -8.11 -16.74 7.21
N ASP A 19 -7.07 -16.94 8.01
CA ASP A 19 -6.03 -15.92 8.19
C ASP A 19 -5.27 -15.74 6.87
N CYS A 20 -5.36 -14.54 6.30
CA CYS A 20 -4.73 -14.16 5.05
C CYS A 20 -3.38 -13.46 5.24
N GLY A 21 -2.96 -13.20 6.48
CA GLY A 21 -1.79 -12.40 6.81
C GLY A 21 -2.11 -10.96 7.20
N GLN A 22 -1.09 -10.12 7.19
CA GLN A 22 -1.20 -8.71 7.57
C GLN A 22 -1.63 -7.86 6.37
N ALA A 23 -2.53 -6.91 6.60
CA ALA A 23 -2.86 -5.91 5.58
C ALA A 23 -1.60 -5.10 5.22
N GLY A 24 -1.46 -4.79 3.93
CA GLY A 24 -0.36 -3.99 3.41
C GLY A 24 -0.40 -2.57 3.97
N SER A 25 0.77 -2.06 4.29
CA SER A 25 0.99 -0.67 4.71
C SER A 25 2.39 -0.22 4.27
N SER A 26 2.64 1.09 4.21
CA SER A 26 3.94 1.62 3.81
C SER A 26 5.10 1.09 4.68
N GLN A 27 4.82 0.61 5.90
CA GLN A 27 5.81 0.06 6.83
C GLN A 27 6.12 -1.43 6.64
N ASN A 28 5.30 -2.20 5.90
CA ASN A 28 5.46 -3.66 5.80
C ASN A 28 5.58 -4.19 4.36
N ILE A 29 5.68 -3.28 3.39
CA ILE A 29 5.94 -3.61 1.99
C ILE A 29 7.42 -3.51 1.65
N ASP A 30 7.88 -4.38 0.76
CA ASP A 30 9.23 -4.35 0.21
C ASP A 30 9.20 -4.15 -1.32
N GLN A 31 10.36 -4.02 -1.95
CA GLN A 31 10.44 -3.85 -3.41
C GLN A 31 9.81 -5.03 -4.19
N SER A 32 9.75 -6.23 -3.58
CA SER A 32 9.16 -7.42 -4.17
C SER A 32 7.64 -7.49 -4.05
N PHE A 33 7.02 -6.63 -3.22
CA PHE A 33 5.57 -6.50 -3.06
C PHE A 33 4.89 -6.12 -4.37
N TRP A 34 5.35 -5.03 -5.00
CA TRP A 34 4.74 -4.45 -6.20
C TRP A 34 4.56 -5.43 -7.38
N PRO A 35 5.60 -6.19 -7.80
CA PRO A 35 5.40 -7.18 -8.88
C PRO A 35 4.44 -8.31 -8.49
N ARG A 36 4.38 -8.70 -7.20
CA ARG A 36 3.44 -9.74 -6.72
C ARG A 36 2.00 -9.21 -6.67
N ALA A 37 1.81 -8.00 -6.17
CA ALA A 37 0.51 -7.32 -6.13
C ALA A 37 -0.07 -7.12 -7.53
N ARG A 38 0.75 -6.63 -8.49
CA ARG A 38 0.35 -6.51 -9.91
C ARG A 38 -0.07 -7.86 -10.49
N LYS A 39 0.67 -8.93 -10.19
CA LYS A 39 0.34 -10.28 -10.66
C LYS A 39 -1.01 -10.75 -10.12
N ALA A 40 -1.33 -10.42 -8.87
CA ALA A 40 -2.61 -10.75 -8.26
C ALA A 40 -3.79 -10.01 -8.93
N ILE A 41 -3.68 -8.69 -9.15
CA ILE A 41 -4.69 -7.91 -9.91
C ILE A 41 -4.85 -8.47 -11.32
N THR A 42 -3.74 -8.74 -12.01
CA THR A 42 -3.76 -9.29 -13.37
C THR A 42 -4.45 -10.65 -13.43
N ALA A 43 -4.40 -11.44 -12.35
CA ALA A 43 -5.13 -12.71 -12.27
C ALA A 43 -6.66 -12.49 -12.22
N LEU A 44 -7.15 -11.48 -11.49
CA LEU A 44 -8.55 -11.07 -11.54
C LEU A 44 -8.95 -10.64 -12.95
N HIS A 45 -8.11 -9.83 -13.60
CA HIS A 45 -8.37 -9.32 -14.95
C HIS A 45 -8.49 -10.43 -15.99
N LYS A 46 -7.68 -11.49 -15.88
CA LYS A 46 -7.77 -12.68 -16.73
C LYS A 46 -9.09 -13.42 -16.57
N ALA A 47 -9.76 -13.29 -15.42
CA ALA A 47 -11.10 -13.81 -15.19
C ALA A 47 -12.22 -12.83 -15.61
N GLY A 48 -11.89 -11.70 -16.24
CA GLY A 48 -12.84 -10.65 -16.62
C GLY A 48 -13.28 -9.75 -15.46
N VAL A 49 -12.66 -9.89 -14.29
CA VAL A 49 -13.03 -9.17 -13.07
C VAL A 49 -12.09 -8.00 -12.84
N ILE A 50 -12.65 -6.88 -12.38
CA ILE A 50 -11.95 -5.70 -11.85
C ILE A 50 -12.13 -5.72 -10.34
N HIS A 51 -11.08 -5.38 -9.59
CA HIS A 51 -11.16 -5.33 -8.13
C HIS A 51 -12.08 -4.20 -7.65
N GLY A 52 -11.88 -3.00 -8.19
CA GLY A 52 -12.72 -1.82 -8.00
C GLY A 52 -12.32 -0.94 -6.81
N ASP A 53 -11.43 -1.41 -5.94
CA ASP A 53 -10.89 -0.66 -4.81
C ASP A 53 -9.41 -0.98 -4.60
N VAL A 54 -8.54 -0.36 -5.41
CA VAL A 54 -7.08 -0.58 -5.35
C VAL A 54 -6.45 0.36 -4.34
N ARG A 55 -6.13 -0.20 -3.17
CA ARG A 55 -5.50 0.47 -2.04
C ARG A 55 -4.63 -0.52 -1.27
N LEU A 56 -3.65 -0.03 -0.53
CA LEU A 56 -2.60 -0.88 0.04
C LEU A 56 -3.15 -1.90 1.06
N GLU A 57 -4.19 -1.52 1.79
CA GLU A 57 -4.81 -2.34 2.83
C GLU A 57 -5.64 -3.50 2.25
N ASN A 58 -6.00 -3.43 0.97
CA ASN A 58 -6.67 -4.50 0.25
C ASN A 58 -5.70 -5.55 -0.31
N PHE A 59 -4.43 -5.48 0.08
CA PHE A 59 -3.45 -6.54 -0.14
C PHE A 59 -3.03 -7.16 1.19
N ALA A 60 -3.19 -8.47 1.34
CA ALA A 60 -2.68 -9.20 2.48
C ALA A 60 -1.30 -9.80 2.19
N ILE A 61 -0.38 -9.67 3.14
CA ILE A 61 1.00 -10.12 3.07
C ILE A 61 1.21 -11.24 4.08
N ALA A 62 1.61 -12.42 3.59
CA ALA A 62 1.90 -13.57 4.42
C ALA A 62 3.06 -14.38 3.86
N ASN A 63 4.13 -14.57 4.65
CA ASN A 63 5.31 -15.33 4.24
C ASN A 63 5.89 -14.86 2.89
N GLY A 64 5.93 -13.54 2.67
CA GLY A 64 6.35 -12.91 1.42
C GLY A 64 5.36 -13.05 0.26
N ASN A 65 4.24 -13.75 0.41
CA ASN A 65 3.20 -13.80 -0.62
C ASN A 65 2.25 -12.61 -0.49
N VAL A 66 1.68 -12.18 -1.63
CA VAL A 66 0.69 -11.12 -1.69
C VAL A 66 -0.62 -11.70 -2.20
N LYS A 67 -1.70 -11.48 -1.45
CA LYS A 67 -3.07 -11.85 -1.82
C LYS A 67 -3.92 -10.58 -1.92
N VAL A 68 -4.84 -10.52 -2.88
CA VAL A 68 -5.86 -9.46 -2.92
C VAL A 68 -7.01 -9.88 -2.01
N ILE A 69 -7.46 -8.97 -1.15
CA ILE A 69 -8.57 -9.15 -0.21
C ILE A 69 -9.61 -8.04 -0.41
N ASP A 70 -10.73 -8.15 0.29
CA ASP A 70 -11.89 -7.25 0.16
C ASP A 70 -12.46 -7.15 -1.27
N LEU A 71 -13.13 -8.23 -1.68
CA LEU A 71 -13.78 -8.31 -2.99
C LEU A 71 -15.15 -7.60 -3.03
N GLY A 72 -15.47 -6.73 -2.06
CA GLY A 72 -16.77 -6.08 -1.95
C GLY A 72 -17.10 -5.15 -3.12
N ALA A 73 -16.08 -4.56 -3.75
CA ALA A 73 -16.20 -3.68 -4.92
C ALA A 73 -16.05 -4.41 -6.27
N CYS A 74 -15.78 -5.72 -6.25
CA CYS A 74 -15.46 -6.47 -7.46
C CYS A 74 -16.63 -6.52 -8.45
N ARG A 75 -16.30 -6.39 -9.74
CA ARG A 75 -17.29 -6.44 -10.82
C ARG A 75 -16.69 -6.95 -12.12
N GLN A 76 -17.56 -7.36 -13.04
CA GLN A 76 -17.15 -7.60 -14.42
C GLN A 76 -16.73 -6.28 -15.06
N GLY A 77 -15.71 -6.33 -15.91
CA GLY A 77 -15.17 -5.14 -16.54
C GLY A 77 -14.49 -5.40 -17.88
N SER A 78 -14.56 -4.39 -18.73
CA SER A 78 -13.93 -4.40 -20.05
C SER A 78 -12.41 -4.32 -19.96
N ARG A 79 -11.73 -4.63 -21.07
CA ARG A 79 -10.27 -4.50 -21.17
C ARG A 79 -9.78 -3.07 -20.89
N ALA A 80 -10.55 -2.05 -21.30
CA ALA A 80 -10.19 -0.66 -21.06
C ALA A 80 -10.22 -0.31 -19.57
N GLU A 81 -11.22 -0.79 -18.84
CA GLU A 81 -11.34 -0.55 -17.40
C GLU A 81 -10.29 -1.35 -16.61
N GLN A 82 -9.91 -2.56 -17.06
CA GLN A 82 -8.77 -3.30 -16.51
C GLN A 82 -7.45 -2.53 -16.65
N ILE A 83 -7.23 -1.88 -17.80
CA ILE A 83 -6.05 -1.02 -18.01
C ILE A 83 -6.10 0.19 -17.07
N ALA A 84 -7.28 0.79 -16.89
CA ALA A 84 -7.45 1.92 -15.97
C ALA A 84 -7.14 1.53 -14.52
N GLU A 85 -7.61 0.37 -14.05
CA GLU A 85 -7.30 -0.15 -12.70
C GLU A 85 -5.79 -0.39 -12.51
N LEU A 86 -5.09 -0.92 -13.52
CA LEU A 86 -3.63 -1.05 -13.45
C LEU A 86 -2.92 0.31 -13.41
N ALA A 87 -3.45 1.33 -14.07
CA ALA A 87 -2.90 2.69 -13.98
C ALA A 87 -3.14 3.32 -12.59
N GLU A 88 -4.25 3.01 -11.92
CA GLU A 88 -4.48 3.40 -10.53
C GLU A 88 -3.50 2.69 -9.59
N PHE A 89 -3.25 1.40 -9.81
CA PHE A 89 -2.21 0.65 -9.10
C PHE A 89 -0.81 1.27 -9.29
N ASP A 90 -0.49 1.73 -10.50
CA ASP A 90 0.80 2.37 -10.79
C ASP A 90 0.98 3.68 -10.01
N LYS A 91 -0.08 4.50 -9.93
CA LYS A 91 -0.09 5.73 -9.12
C LYS A 91 0.07 5.45 -7.62
N LEU A 92 -0.58 4.39 -7.12
CA LEU A 92 -0.43 3.96 -5.74
C LEU A 92 1.03 3.61 -5.43
N LYS A 93 1.70 2.90 -6.33
CA LYS A 93 3.13 2.60 -6.21
C LYS A 93 3.98 3.86 -6.16
N GLU A 94 3.77 4.77 -7.10
CA GLU A 94 4.52 6.03 -7.15
C GLU A 94 4.34 6.87 -5.88
N ALA A 95 3.13 6.95 -5.34
CA ALA A 95 2.86 7.65 -4.08
C ALA A 95 3.62 7.02 -2.90
N CYS A 96 3.63 5.69 -2.77
CA CYS A 96 4.38 5.02 -1.70
C CYS A 96 5.90 5.16 -1.85
N ASP A 97 6.41 5.15 -3.08
CA ASP A 97 7.85 5.34 -3.34
C ASP A 97 8.28 6.78 -2.97
N ALA A 98 7.45 7.79 -3.26
CA ALA A 98 7.73 9.19 -2.92
C ALA A 98 7.74 9.47 -1.41
N GLU A 99 6.91 8.79 -0.62
CA GLU A 99 6.87 8.92 0.84
C GLU A 99 8.15 8.40 1.54
N GLN A 100 8.98 7.58 0.87
CA GLN A 100 10.21 7.02 1.45
C GLN A 100 11.44 7.91 1.23
N GLU A 101 11.36 8.91 0.35
CA GLU A 101 12.49 9.80 0.03
C GLU A 101 12.60 11.02 0.97
N ASP A 102 11.58 11.27 1.82
CA ASP A 102 11.48 12.48 2.67
C ASP A 102 12.05 12.30 4.11
N ASP A 103 12.58 11.13 4.46
CA ASP A 103 13.13 10.82 5.80
C ASP A 103 14.67 10.98 5.89
N GLY A 104 15.26 11.82 5.02
CA GLY A 104 16.71 11.94 4.81
C GLY A 104 17.34 13.31 5.10
N GLY A 105 16.77 14.12 5.99
CA GLY A 105 17.29 15.46 6.34
C GLY A 105 18.34 15.48 7.47
N GLU A 106 19.34 16.34 7.29
CA GLU A 106 20.44 16.77 8.20
C GLU A 106 21.76 15.98 8.13
N GLN A 107 22.60 16.34 7.14
CA GLN A 107 24.06 16.38 7.33
C GLN A 107 24.43 17.82 7.68
N ASP A 108 24.66 18.06 8.97
CA ASP A 108 25.44 19.18 9.47
C ASP A 108 26.91 18.92 9.10
N ASP A 109 27.38 19.50 7.99
CA ASP A 109 28.80 19.66 7.75
C ASP A 109 29.19 21.04 8.27
N ASP A 110 29.45 21.11 9.58
CA ASP A 110 30.09 22.24 10.25
C ASP A 110 31.43 22.56 9.58
N GLU A 111 31.59 23.84 9.23
CA GLU A 111 32.84 24.46 8.80
C GLU A 111 33.86 24.39 9.95
N GLU A 112 34.98 23.67 9.77
CA GLU A 112 36.21 23.97 10.50
C GLU A 112 37.25 24.52 9.53
N GLU A 113 37.34 25.85 9.52
CA GLU A 113 38.54 26.56 9.07
C GLU A 113 39.73 26.17 9.97
N GLN A 114 40.81 25.70 9.36
CA GLN A 114 42.12 25.67 10.00
C GLN A 114 43.05 26.55 9.15
N ASP A 115 43.13 27.80 9.57
CA ASP A 115 44.34 28.61 9.48
C ASP A 115 45.47 27.87 10.22
N ASP A 116 46.59 27.66 9.55
CA ASP A 116 47.89 27.54 10.23
C ASP A 116 48.94 28.20 9.34
N ASP A 117 49.28 29.42 9.74
CA ASP A 117 50.42 30.22 9.30
C ASP A 117 51.76 29.60 9.75
N GLU A 118 52.79 29.85 8.94
CA GLU A 118 54.22 30.00 9.26
C GLU A 118 55.01 28.88 10.01
N GLU A 119 56.09 28.37 9.40
CA GLU A 119 57.47 28.80 9.72
C GLU A 119 58.55 27.98 8.96
N GLU A 120 59.73 28.61 8.93
CA GLU A 120 60.93 28.47 8.10
C GLU A 120 61.68 27.12 8.10
N GLN A 121 62.28 26.79 6.95
CA GLN A 121 63.74 26.67 6.74
C GLN A 121 64.14 26.40 5.28
#